data_AF-A0A4P0Y907-F1
#
_entry.id   AF-A0A4P0Y907-F1
#
_cell.length_a   1.000
_cell.length_b   1.000
_cell.length_c   1.000
_cell.angle_alpha   90.00
_cell.angle_beta   90.00
_cell.angle_gamma   90.00
#
_symmetry.space_group_name_H-M   'P 1'
#
loop_
_entity.id
_entity.type
_entity.pdbx_description
1 polymer ?
#
loop_
_entity_poly.entity_id
_entity_poly.type
_entity_poly.pdbx_seq_one_letter_code
_entity_poly.pdbx_strand_id
1 'polypeptide(L)'
;MSIRPAIKDDCAAIAEIYNHAVVHTAAIWNDKTVDTDNRIAWFEARQLAGFPVLVSEEDGVITGYSSFGDWRAFDGFSPYR
;
A
#
# COMPACT_ATOMS: atom_id res chain seq x y z
N MET A 1 -3.47 11.45 16.89
CA MET A 1 -3.17 11.35 15.44
C MET A 1 -1.96 12.19 15.00
N SER A 2 -0.89 11.55 14.52
CA SER A 2 0.29 12.16 13.87
C SER A 2 0.52 11.53 12.49
N ILE A 3 1.04 12.29 11.53
CA ILE A 3 1.41 11.78 10.20
C ILE A 3 2.94 11.82 10.09
N ARG A 4 3.55 10.68 9.79
CA ARG A 4 5.01 10.56 9.64
C ARG A 4 5.40 9.70 8.43
N PRO A 5 6.65 9.81 7.94
CA PRO A 5 7.19 8.84 7.01
C PRO A 5 7.12 7.43 7.60
N ALA A 6 6.70 6.47 6.77
CA ALA A 6 6.64 5.07 7.15
C ALA A 6 8.06 4.49 7.26
N ILE A 7 8.24 3.56 8.19
CA ILE A 7 9.43 2.74 8.36
C ILE A 7 9.12 1.27 8.07
N LYS A 8 10.14 0.43 7.97
CA LYS A 8 9.96 -1.00 7.67
C LYS A 8 9.06 -1.73 8.68
N ASP A 9 9.14 -1.39 9.96
CA ASP A 9 8.26 -1.96 11.00
C ASP A 9 6.76 -1.67 10.75
N ASP A 10 6.42 -0.56 10.09
CA ASP A 10 5.03 -0.25 9.78
C ASP A 10 4.46 -1.15 8.68
N CYS A 11 5.30 -1.87 7.92
CA CYS A 11 4.86 -2.69 6.78
C CYS A 11 3.87 -3.79 7.18
N ALA A 12 3.98 -4.35 8.39
CA ALA A 12 3.04 -5.33 8.90
C ALA A 12 1.64 -4.72 9.08
N ALA A 13 1.54 -3.57 9.74
CA ALA A 13 0.27 -2.88 9.94
C ALA A 13 -0.32 -2.36 8.61
N ILE A 14 0.53 -1.88 7.70
CA ILE A 14 0.10 -1.48 6.35
C ILE A 14 -0.47 -2.68 5.58
N ALA A 15 0.11 -3.88 5.72
CA ALA A 15 -0.39 -5.09 5.08
C ALA A 15 -1.78 -5.47 5.63
N GLU A 16 -1.99 -5.37 6.94
CA GLU A 16 -3.31 -5.61 7.55
C GLU A 16 -4.38 -4.64 7.03
N ILE A 17 -4.06 -3.33 6.99
CA ILE A 17 -4.98 -2.31 6.45
C ILE A 17 -5.29 -2.57 4.98
N TYR A 18 -4.27 -2.94 4.18
CA TYR A 18 -4.45 -3.29 2.76
C TYR A 18 -5.33 -4.52 2.58
N ASN A 19 -5.08 -5.59 3.33
CA ASN A 19 -5.84 -6.84 3.25
C ASN A 19 -7.30 -6.62 3.68
N HIS A 20 -7.52 -5.84 4.72
CA HIS A 20 -8.86 -5.45 5.13
C HIS A 20 -9.59 -4.71 4.00
N ALA A 21 -8.91 -3.75 3.34
CA ALA A 21 -9.49 -3.04 2.20
C ALA A 21 -9.74 -3.95 0.98
N VAL A 22 -8.86 -4.92 0.68
CA VAL A 22 -9.07 -5.93 -0.37
C VAL A 22 -10.33 -6.76 -0.12
N VAL A 23 -10.52 -7.25 1.11
CA VAL A 23 -11.61 -8.17 1.45
C VAL A 23 -12.95 -7.44 1.63
N HIS A 24 -12.91 -6.23 2.19
CA HIS A 24 -14.12 -5.55 2.65
C HIS A 24 -14.52 -4.33 1.80
N THR A 25 -13.71 -3.92 0.81
CA THR A 25 -14.00 -2.72 0.03
C THR A 25 -13.76 -2.92 -1.46
N ALA A 26 -14.50 -2.18 -2.30
CA ALA A 26 -14.26 -2.14 -3.74
C ALA A 26 -13.13 -1.16 -4.14
N ALA A 27 -12.40 -0.59 -3.16
CA ALA A 27 -11.36 0.41 -3.42
C ALA A 27 -10.07 -0.21 -3.95
N ILE A 28 -9.89 -1.52 -3.78
CA ILE A 28 -8.71 -2.26 -4.24
C ILE A 28 -9.17 -3.40 -5.13
N TRP A 29 -8.94 -3.27 -6.43
CA TRP A 29 -9.25 -4.32 -7.38
C TRP A 29 -8.11 -5.35 -7.42
N ASN A 30 -7.97 -6.10 -6.33
CA ASN A 30 -7.00 -7.17 -6.18
C ASN A 30 -7.61 -8.25 -5.29
N ASP A 31 -7.75 -9.48 -5.79
CA ASP A 31 -8.39 -10.58 -5.05
C ASP A 31 -7.42 -11.31 -4.09
N LYS A 32 -6.15 -10.90 -4.04
CA LYS A 32 -5.12 -11.57 -3.23
C LYS A 32 -4.66 -10.70 -2.07
N THR A 33 -4.76 -11.26 -0.87
CA THR A 33 -4.10 -10.73 0.32
C THR A 33 -2.59 -10.79 0.16
N VAL A 34 -1.89 -9.81 0.71
CA VAL A 34 -0.44 -9.72 0.73
C VAL A 34 0.08 -10.04 2.13
N ASP A 35 1.21 -10.73 2.22
CA ASP A 35 1.93 -10.92 3.47
C ASP A 35 2.86 -9.71 3.77
N THR A 36 3.50 -9.74 4.94
CA THR A 36 4.41 -8.69 5.39
C THR A 36 5.65 -8.57 4.50
N ASP A 37 6.23 -9.67 4.02
CA ASP A 37 7.41 -9.66 3.14
C ASP A 37 7.10 -9.01 1.79
N ASN A 38 5.92 -9.30 1.22
CA ASN A 38 5.43 -8.63 0.03
C ASN A 38 5.33 -7.12 0.24
N ARG A 39 4.85 -6.70 1.42
CA ARG A 39 4.69 -5.28 1.73
C ARG A 39 6.01 -4.58 1.99
N ILE A 40 6.99 -5.27 2.56
CA ILE A 40 8.37 -4.78 2.69
C ILE A 40 8.98 -4.59 1.30
N ALA A 41 8.86 -5.57 0.40
CA ALA A 41 9.36 -5.44 -0.97
C ALA A 41 8.70 -4.29 -1.73
N TRP A 42 7.38 -4.10 -1.55
CA TRP A 42 6.66 -2.94 -2.09
C TRP A 42 7.18 -1.61 -1.54
N PHE A 43 7.41 -1.53 -0.23
CA PHE A 43 7.94 -0.33 0.43
C PHE A 43 9.35 0.00 -0.07
N GLU A 44 10.23 -0.99 -0.19
CA GLU A 44 11.58 -0.81 -0.72
C GLU A 44 11.57 -0.34 -2.18
N ALA A 45 10.70 -0.92 -3.02
CA ALA A 45 10.54 -0.47 -4.40
C ALA A 45 10.05 0.98 -4.49
N ARG A 46 9.12 1.39 -3.61
CA ARG A 46 8.64 2.78 -3.51
C ARG A 46 9.76 3.73 -3.10
N GLN A 47 10.53 3.38 -2.07
CA GLN A 47 11.67 4.16 -1.60
C GLN A 47 12.73 4.31 -2.70
N LEU A 48 13.05 3.22 -3.42
CA LEU A 48 14.01 3.23 -4.52
C LEU A 48 13.55 4.13 -5.67
N ALA A 49 12.24 4.15 -5.96
CA ALA A 49 11.65 5.02 -6.97
C ALA A 49 11.45 6.48 -6.49
N GLY A 50 11.83 6.80 -5.24
CA GLY A 50 11.69 8.15 -4.67
C GLY A 50 10.26 8.53 -4.28
N PHE A 51 9.34 7.55 -4.18
CA PHE A 51 7.97 7.78 -3.77
C PHE A 51 7.84 7.76 -2.24
N PRO A 52 7.29 8.82 -1.62
CA PRO A 52 7.06 8.83 -0.20
C PRO A 52 5.92 7.87 0.18
N VAL A 53 6.11 7.21 1.31
CA VAL A 53 5.08 6.42 2.00
C VAL A 53 4.87 7.07 3.36
N LEU A 54 3.63 7.46 3.64
CA LEU A 54 3.21 8.11 4.87
C LEU A 54 2.30 7.17 5.64
N VAL A 55 2.40 7.22 6.96
CA VAL A 55 1.50 6.54 7.88
C VAL A 55 0.86 7.53 8.84
N SER A 56 -0.39 7.26 9.17
CA SER A 56 -1.10 7.90 10.27
C SER A 56 -0.94 7.01 11.50
N GLU A 57 -0.40 7.58 12.57
CA GLU A 57 -0.22 6.91 13.85
C GLU A 57 -1.10 7.58 14.93
N GLU A 58 -1.78 6.77 15.72
CA GLU A 58 -2.55 7.20 16.88
C GLU A 58 -2.26 6.26 18.05
N ASP A 59 -1.75 6.82 19.15
CA ASP A 59 -1.40 6.07 20.37
C ASP A 59 -0.47 4.86 20.12
N GLY A 60 0.46 4.99 19.15
CA GLY A 60 1.40 3.94 18.76
C GLY A 60 0.82 2.90 17.81
N VAL A 61 -0.42 3.07 17.36
CA VAL A 61 -1.09 2.18 16.40
C VAL A 61 -1.18 2.88 15.04
N ILE A 62 -0.82 2.17 13.97
CA ILE A 62 -0.98 2.67 12.62
C ILE A 62 -2.45 2.55 12.21
N THR A 63 -3.11 3.69 12.00
CA THR A 63 -4.54 3.78 11.67
C THR A 63 -4.79 3.96 10.18
N GLY A 64 -3.76 4.31 9.41
CA GLY A 64 -3.87 4.51 7.97
C GLY A 64 -2.52 4.67 7.31
N TYR A 65 -2.49 4.51 6.00
CA TYR A 65 -1.31 4.79 5.20
C TYR A 65 -1.69 5.46 3.89
N SER A 66 -0.75 6.22 3.33
CA SER A 66 -0.88 6.85 2.02
C SER A 66 0.45 6.75 1.29
N SER A 67 0.38 6.40 0.02
CA SER A 67 1.51 6.47 -0.89
C SER A 67 0.95 6.79 -2.27
N PHE A 68 1.69 7.59 -3.01
CA PHE A 68 1.41 7.82 -4.42
C PHE A 68 2.54 7.21 -5.25
N GLY A 69 2.29 7.00 -6.53
CA GLY A 69 3.25 6.45 -7.45
C GLY A 69 2.99 6.96 -8.85
N ASP A 70 3.88 6.60 -9.77
CA ASP A 70 3.64 6.85 -11.19
C ASP A 70 2.31 6.27 -11.61
N TRP A 71 1.45 7.12 -12.16
CA TRP A 71 0.31 6.67 -12.91
C TRP A 71 0.80 6.16 -14.26
N ARG A 72 0.71 4.84 -14.49
CA ARG A 72 0.71 4.27 -15.83
C ARG A 72 -0.43 3.28 -16.01
N ALA A 73 -1.02 3.38 -17.20
CA ALA A 73 -2.29 2.80 -17.61
C ALA A 73 -2.36 1.30 -17.30
N PHE A 74 -3.46 0.89 -16.69
CA PHE A 74 -3.86 -0.52 -16.64
C PHE A 74 -3.73 -1.13 -18.04
N ASP A 75 -3.10 -2.31 -18.14
CA ASP A 75 -3.26 -3.20 -19.29
C ASP A 75 -4.72 -3.66 -19.31
N GLY A 76 -5.54 -2.94 -20.06
CA GLY A 76 -6.99 -3.10 -20.06
C GLY A 76 -7.66 -2.78 -21.39
N PHE A 77 -6.96 -2.88 -22.53
CA PHE A 77 -7.59 -2.96 -23.84
C PHE A 77 -6.64 -3.48 -24.93
N SER A 78 -6.88 -4.69 -25.44
CA SER A 78 -6.36 -5.15 -26.73
C SER A 78 -7.52 -5.16 -27.73
N PRO A 79 -7.57 -4.23 -28.71
CA PRO A 79 -8.64 -4.16 -29.72
C PRO A 79 -8.50 -5.19 -30.85
N TYR A 80 -8.25 -6.46 -30.53
CA TYR A 80 -8.33 -7.51 -31.54
C TYR A 80 -9.28 -8.62 -31.12
N ARG A 81 -10.56 -8.41 -31.45
CA ARG A 81 -11.31 -9.42 -32.18
C ARG A 81 -12.36 -8.79 -33.10
#